data_AF-A0A7R9ZN12-F1
#
_entry.id   AF-A0A7R9ZN12-F1
#
_cell.length_a   1.000
_cell.length_b   1.000
_cell.length_c   1.000
_cell.angle_alpha   90.00
_cell.angle_beta   90.00
_cell.angle_gamma   90.00
#
_symmetry.space_group_name_H-M   'P 1'
#
loop_
_entity.id
_entity.type
_entity.pdbx_description
1 polymer ?
#
loop_
_entity_poly.entity_id
_entity_poly.type
_entity_poly.pdbx_seq_one_letter_code
_entity_poly.pdbx_strand_id
1 'polypeptide(L)'
;MPLLADTIVECGRKTLRRAIDLANRIGNENGRWSGCRVIYGDTDSLFVRLPGRTYKEAFQFGEELCRRVTADNPPPVQLKLEKVYVGSIMQTVRRNAWQRV
;
A
#
# COMPACT_ATOMS: atom_id res chain seq x y z
N MET A 1 28.06 11.67 -3.12
CA MET A 1 27.44 11.82 -1.78
C MET A 1 26.50 10.64 -1.52
N PRO A 2 27.02 9.45 -1.15
CA PRO A 2 26.20 8.23 -0.92
C PRO A 2 25.14 8.42 0.16
N LEU A 3 25.43 9.23 1.19
CA LEU A 3 24.50 9.53 2.29
C LEU A 3 23.16 10.14 1.84
N LEU A 4 23.15 10.93 0.76
CA LEU A 4 21.93 11.55 0.26
C LEU A 4 21.00 10.50 -0.38
N ALA A 5 21.57 9.59 -1.16
CA ALA A 5 20.82 8.52 -1.82
C ALA A 5 20.23 7.56 -0.78
N ASP A 6 21.01 7.16 0.23
CA ASP A 6 20.53 6.29 1.31
C ASP A 6 19.40 6.93 2.11
N THR A 7 19.50 8.25 2.36
CA THR A 7 18.45 9.01 3.05
C THR A 7 17.15 9.05 2.24
N ILE A 8 17.24 9.24 0.91
CA ILE A 8 16.05 9.25 0.03
C ILE A 8 15.34 7.89 0.06
N VAL A 9 16.11 6.81 -0.09
CA VAL A 9 15.56 5.44 -0.07
C VAL A 9 14.90 5.12 1.27
N GLU A 10 15.54 5.50 2.37
CA GLU A 10 14.99 5.25 3.71
C GLU A 10 13.74 6.10 3.98
N CYS A 11 13.69 7.34 3.50
CA CYS A 11 12.49 8.17 3.56
C CYS A 11 11.33 7.52 2.79
N GLY A 12 11.56 7.04 1.56
CA GLY A 12 10.53 6.34 0.78
C GLY A 12 9.99 5.10 1.51
N ARG A 13 10.89 4.27 2.06
CA ARG A 13 10.50 3.09 2.86
C ARG A 13 9.69 3.46 4.09
N LYS A 14 10.05 4.52 4.80
CA LYS A 14 9.31 5.01 5.98
C LYS A 14 7.91 5.47 5.59
N THR A 15 7.77 6.21 4.49
CA THR A 15 6.47 6.66 3.98
C THR A 15 5.57 5.47 3.65
N LEU A 16 6.10 4.47 2.92
CA LEU A 16 5.35 3.26 2.58
C LEU A 16 4.93 2.48 3.83
N ARG A 17 5.84 2.28 4.79
CA ARG A 17 5.53 1.58 6.05
C ARG A 17 4.41 2.27 6.84
N ARG A 18 4.44 3.61 6.95
CA ARG A 18 3.38 4.37 7.61
C ARG A 18 2.02 4.19 6.93
N ALA A 19 1.99 4.20 5.60
CA ALA A 19 0.76 3.94 4.84
C ALA A 19 0.22 2.52 5.08
N ILE A 20 1.11 1.52 5.13
CA ILE A 20 0.76 0.12 5.44
C ILE A 20 0.18 0.00 6.86
N ASP A 21 0.84 0.59 7.84
CA ASP A 21 0.42 0.56 9.24
C ASP A 21 -0.94 1.23 9.42
N LEU A 22 -1.17 2.36 8.74
CA LEU A 22 -2.47 3.05 8.75
C LEU A 22 -3.58 2.16 8.17
N ALA A 23 -3.36 1.57 6.99
CA ALA A 23 -4.36 0.72 6.33
C ALA A 23 -4.69 -0.53 7.17
N ASN A 24 -3.67 -1.15 7.77
CA ASN A 24 -3.85 -2.30 8.66
C ASN A 24 -4.54 -1.91 9.97
N ARG A 25 -4.24 -0.74 10.54
CA ARG A 25 -4.93 -0.22 11.73
C ARG A 25 -6.43 -0.04 11.47
N ILE A 26 -6.79 0.61 10.36
CA ILE A 26 -8.19 0.79 9.94
C ILE A 26 -8.92 -0.55 9.80
N GLY A 27 -8.23 -1.59 9.32
CA GLY A 27 -8.79 -2.93 9.18
C GLY A 27 -8.92 -3.72 10.48
N ASN A 28 -8.06 -3.45 11.48
CA ASN A 28 -8.11 -4.09 12.79
C ASN A 28 -9.14 -3.44 13.72
N GLU A 29 -9.57 -2.21 13.45
CA GLU A 29 -10.63 -1.54 14.18
C GLU A 29 -12.00 -2.18 13.87
N ASN A 30 -12.90 -2.20 14.87
CA ASN A 30 -14.29 -2.64 14.71
C ASN A 30 -15.13 -1.54 14.03
N GLY A 31 -14.78 -1.23 12.78
CA GLY A 31 -15.40 -0.17 11.99
C GLY A 31 -15.92 -0.64 10.64
N ARG A 32 -16.33 0.35 9.83
CA ARG A 32 -16.85 0.14 8.47
C ARG A 32 -15.93 -0.72 7.59
N TRP A 33 -14.62 -0.57 7.77
CA TRP A 33 -13.57 -1.21 6.96
C TRP A 33 -12.90 -2.41 7.64
N SER A 34 -13.55 -2.98 8.67
CA SER A 34 -13.02 -4.12 9.42
C SER A 34 -12.68 -5.32 8.50
N GLY A 35 -11.57 -5.98 8.80
CA GLY A 35 -11.03 -7.11 8.03
C GLY A 35 -10.18 -6.71 6.82
N CYS A 36 -10.02 -5.40 6.57
CA CYS A 36 -9.08 -4.86 5.60
C CYS A 36 -7.63 -5.20 5.97
N ARG A 37 -6.81 -5.60 4.99
CA ARG A 37 -5.38 -5.86 5.22
C ARG A 37 -4.56 -5.60 3.96
N VAL A 38 -3.36 -5.02 4.14
CA VAL A 38 -2.38 -4.93 3.06
C VAL A 38 -1.79 -6.30 2.75
N ILE A 39 -1.85 -6.72 1.48
CA ILE A 39 -1.35 -8.02 1.01
C ILE A 39 -0.05 -7.91 0.22
N TYR A 40 0.28 -6.72 -0.29
CA TYR A 40 1.53 -6.43 -1.00
C TYR A 40 1.90 -4.97 -0.79
N GLY A 41 3.20 -4.69 -0.73
CA GLY A 41 3.76 -3.35 -0.69
C GLY A 41 5.17 -3.39 -1.23
N ASP A 42 5.43 -2.70 -2.33
CA ASP A 42 6.74 -2.62 -2.96
C ASP A 42 6.98 -1.21 -3.48
N THR A 43 8.18 -0.69 -3.23
CA THR A 43 8.67 0.67 -3.54
C THR A 43 7.74 1.82 -3.18
N ASP A 44 6.71 2.04 -3.98
CA ASP A 44 5.77 3.16 -4.01
C ASP A 44 4.30 2.70 -4.10
N SER A 45 4.07 1.39 -4.22
CA SER A 45 2.77 0.80 -4.51
C SER A 45 2.38 -0.19 -3.41
N LEU A 46 1.10 -0.21 -3.05
CA LEU A 46 0.55 -1.15 -2.06
C LEU A 46 -0.83 -1.66 -2.48
N PHE A 47 -1.11 -2.91 -2.13
CA PHE A 47 -2.36 -3.59 -2.48
C PHE A 47 -3.08 -3.95 -1.19
N VAL A 48 -4.34 -3.52 -1.11
CA VAL A 48 -5.19 -3.73 0.06
C VAL A 48 -6.31 -4.69 -0.29
N ARG A 49 -6.47 -5.74 0.50
CA ARG A 49 -7.56 -6.71 0.36
C ARG A 49 -8.74 -6.29 1.21
N LEU A 50 -9.91 -6.22 0.59
CA LEU A 50 -11.19 -5.86 1.21
C LEU A 50 -12.17 -7.04 1.09
N PRO A 51 -12.28 -7.91 2.10
CA PRO A 51 -13.14 -9.09 2.04
C PRO A 51 -14.63 -8.69 2.09
N GLY A 52 -15.44 -9.29 1.21
CA GLY A 52 -16.90 -9.11 1.21
C GLY A 52 -17.38 -7.73 0.76
N ARG A 53 -16.55 -6.93 0.07
CA ARG A 53 -16.88 -5.58 -0.38
C ARG A 53 -17.15 -5.52 -1.87
N THR A 54 -18.06 -4.64 -2.24
CA THR A 54 -18.38 -4.33 -3.64
C THR A 54 -17.29 -3.46 -4.27
N TYR A 55 -17.23 -3.44 -5.60
CA TYR A 55 -16.33 -2.56 -6.35
C TYR A 55 -16.49 -1.08 -5.94
N LYS A 56 -17.72 -0.61 -5.75
CA LYS A 56 -18.02 0.78 -5.34
C LYS A 56 -17.47 1.09 -3.95
N GLU A 57 -17.63 0.18 -3.00
CA GLU A 57 -17.07 0.33 -1.66
C GLU A 57 -15.53 0.31 -1.67
N ALA A 58 -14.94 -0.54 -2.50
CA ALA A 58 -13.48 -0.60 -2.65
C ALA A 58 -12.92 0.72 -3.21
N PHE A 59 -13.60 1.33 -4.18
CA PHE A 59 -13.23 2.65 -4.69
C PHE A 59 -13.35 3.74 -3.61
N GLN A 60 -14.45 3.75 -2.84
CA GLN A 60 -14.64 4.69 -1.73
C GLN A 60 -13.55 4.55 -0.66
N PHE A 61 -13.21 3.31 -0.28
CA PHE A 61 -12.14 3.05 0.67
C PHE A 61 -10.78 3.53 0.13
N GLY A 62 -10.48 3.25 -1.15
CA GLY A 62 -9.23 3.68 -1.79
C GLY A 62 -9.06 5.20 -1.76
N GLU A 63 -10.11 5.96 -2.10
CA GLU A 63 -10.11 7.43 -2.03
C GLU A 63 -9.94 7.93 -0.59
N GLU A 64 -10.64 7.32 0.38
CA GLU A 64 -10.50 7.67 1.79
C GLU A 64 -9.08 7.42 2.31
N LEU A 65 -8.50 6.27 1.96
CA LEU A 65 -7.14 5.91 2.33
C LEU A 65 -6.12 6.85 1.69
N CYS A 66 -6.24 7.14 0.39
CA CYS A 66 -5.36 8.06 -0.32
C CYS A 66 -5.39 9.46 0.31
N ARG A 67 -6.57 9.96 0.68
CA ARG A 67 -6.72 11.25 1.36
C ARG A 67 -6.03 11.27 2.71
N ARG A 68 -6.22 10.24 3.54
CA ARG A 68 -5.58 10.16 4.87
C ARG A 68 -4.07 10.04 4.76
N VAL A 69 -3.56 9.13 3.92
CA VAL A 69 -2.12 8.96 3.71
C VAL A 69 -1.49 10.24 3.16
N THR A 70 -2.15 10.93 2.24
CA THR A 70 -1.65 12.21 1.70
C THR A 70 -1.62 13.30 2.77
N ALA A 71 -2.63 13.39 3.63
CA ALA A 71 -2.66 14.35 4.73
C ALA A 71 -1.58 14.10 5.80
N ASP A 72 -1.19 12.83 6.01
CA ASP A 72 -0.14 12.42 6.95
C ASP A 72 1.29 12.72 6.45
N ASN A 73 1.44 13.15 5.19
CA ASN A 73 2.74 13.41 4.58
C ASN A 73 2.91 14.88 4.17
N PRO A 74 4.13 15.43 4.22
CA PRO A 74 4.38 16.80 3.81
C PRO A 74 4.20 16.97 2.29
N PRO A 75 3.73 18.14 1.83
CA PRO A 75 3.70 18.45 0.40
C PRO A 75 5.13 18.38 -0.19
N PRO A 76 5.33 17.84 -1.41
CA PRO A 76 4.34 17.45 -2.43
C PRO A 76 3.97 15.96 -2.44
N VAL A 77 4.21 15.20 -1.36
CA VAL A 77 3.98 13.75 -1.35
C VAL A 77 2.48 13.44 -1.35
N GLN A 78 2.02 12.66 -2.33
CA GLN A 78 0.60 12.30 -2.48
C GLN A 78 0.46 10.82 -2.85
N LEU A 79 -0.53 10.15 -2.25
CA LEU A 79 -0.94 8.81 -2.64
C LEU A 79 -2.14 8.91 -3.58
N LYS A 80 -2.13 8.16 -4.69
CA LYS A 80 -3.20 8.16 -5.69
C LYS A 80 -3.78 6.75 -5.85
N LEU A 81 -5.09 6.67 -6.00
CA LEU A 81 -5.77 5.42 -6.34
C LEU A 81 -5.64 5.19 -7.85
N GLU A 82 -4.87 4.19 -8.26
CA GLU A 82 -4.74 3.86 -9.69
C GLU A 82 -5.80 2.86 -10.16
N LYS A 83 -5.95 1.74 -9.46
CA LYS A 83 -6.74 0.59 -9.92
C LYS A 83 -7.45 -0.09 -8.76
N VAL A 84 -8.64 -0.60 -9.06
CA VAL A 84 -9.40 -1.50 -8.19
C VAL A 84 -9.57 -2.82 -8.91
N TYR A 85 -9.15 -3.90 -8.26
CA TYR A 85 -9.16 -5.24 -8.82
C TYR A 85 -10.25 -6.11 -8.18
N VAL A 86 -11.03 -6.82 -9.00
CA VAL A 86 -12.07 -7.77 -8.55
C VAL A 86 -11.70 -9.17 -9.06
N GLY A 87 -11.64 -10.16 -8.17
CA GLY A 87 -11.33 -11.55 -8.55
C GLY A 87 -9.87 -11.78 -8.96
N SER A 88 -8.91 -11.11 -8.32
CA SER A 88 -7.49 -11.23 -8.67
C SER A 88 -6.75 -12.31 -7.89
N ILE A 89 -5.83 -12.96 -8.58
CA ILE A 89 -4.89 -13.92 -8.01
C ILE A 89 -3.53 -13.24 -7.93
N MET A 90 -2.91 -13.26 -6.75
CA MET A 90 -1.55 -12.80 -6.56
C MET A 90 -0.62 -14.00 -6.65
N GLN A 91 0.21 -14.06 -7.69
CA GLN A 91 1.25 -15.09 -7.82
C GLN A 91 2.60 -14.48 -7.44
N THR A 92 3.25 -15.04 -6.43
CA THR A 92 4.60 -14.62 -6.04
C THR A 92 5.61 -15.19 -7.05
N VAL A 93 6.21 -14.34 -7.88
CA VAL A 93 7.37 -14.73 -8.69
C VAL A 93 8.61 -14.05 -8.10
N ARG A 94 9.41 -14.80 -7.35
CA ARG A 94 10.77 -14.39 -6.97
C ARG A 94 11.76 -15.19 -7.80
N ARG A 95 12.13 -14.71 -8.99
CA ARG A 95 13.19 -15.32 -9.80
C ARG A 95 14.54 -14.70 -9.44
N ASN A 96 15.21 -15.28 -8.45
CA ASN A 96 16.66 -15.16 -8.30
C ASN A 96 17.28 -16.49 -8.76
N ALA A 97 17.05 -16.88 -10.00
CA ALA A 97 17.70 -18.06 -10.58
C ALA A 97 19.11 -17.66 -11.05
N TRP A 98 20.04 -17.54 -10.11
CA TRP A 98 21.45 -17.77 -10.44
C TRP A 98 21.68 -19.28 -10.37
N GLN A 99 21.29 -20.01 -11.43
CA GLN A 99 21.95 -21.29 -11.69
C GLN A 99 23.33 -20.95 -12.23
N ARG A 100 24.35 -21.09 -11.40
CA ARG A 100 25.71 -21.29 -11.88
C ARG A 100 25.68 -22.57 -12.72
N VAL A 101 25.94 -22.41 -14.02
CA VAL A 101 26.51 -23.49 -14.84
C VAL A 101 27.98 -23.60 -14.48
#